data_AF-A0AAV2C8Z7-F1
#
_entry.id   AF-A0AAV2C8Z7-F1
#
_cell.length_a   1.000
_cell.length_b   1.000
_cell.length_c   1.000
_cell.angle_alpha   90.00
_cell.angle_beta   90.00
_cell.angle_gamma   90.00
#
_symmetry.space_group_name_H-M   'P 1'
#
loop_
_entity.id
_entity.type
_entity.pdbx_description
1 polymer ?
#
loop_
_entity_poly.entity_id
_entity_poly.type
_entity_poly.pdbx_seq_one_letter_code
_entity_poly.pdbx_strand_id
1 'polypeptide(L)'
;MKVSPMSYLDRSVYHHHPNNNIDEDLFTTALRFRLLRLHGYNVPSDVFKRFQNEEGEGTFKEEELGSDDAEGMMSLYDAAYLHMHGETILDEAVEFTKAQLTNCC
;
A
#
# COMPACT_ATOMS: atom_id res chain seq x y z
N MET A 1 -10.00 -9.15 -14.55
CA MET A 1 -9.52 -7.75 -14.68
C MET A 1 -10.61 -6.94 -15.38
N LYS A 2 -10.97 -5.77 -14.84
CA LYS A 2 -12.07 -4.98 -15.38
C LYS A 2 -11.61 -4.28 -16.67
N VAL A 3 -12.23 -4.62 -17.80
CA VAL A 3 -11.99 -4.02 -19.13
C VAL A 3 -12.93 -2.85 -19.43
N SER A 4 -13.76 -2.45 -18.46
CA SER A 4 -14.64 -1.29 -18.58
C SER A 4 -13.84 0.02 -18.48
N PRO A 5 -14.20 1.08 -19.21
CA PRO A 5 -13.53 2.38 -19.10
C PRO A 5 -13.61 2.90 -17.66
N MET A 6 -12.47 3.37 -17.12
CA MET A 6 -12.44 4.07 -15.83
C MET A 6 -13.40 5.26 -15.86
N SER A 7 -14.22 5.39 -14.82
CA SER A 7 -14.98 6.63 -14.61
C SER A 7 -14.02 7.81 -14.40
N TYR A 8 -14.48 9.05 -14.56
CA TYR A 8 -13.63 10.23 -14.33
C TYR A 8 -13.06 10.28 -12.90
N LEU A 9 -13.84 9.85 -11.90
CA LEU A 9 -13.40 9.81 -10.51
C LEU A 9 -12.33 8.74 -10.31
N ASP A 10 -12.57 7.52 -10.78
CA ASP A 10 -11.58 6.44 -10.71
C ASP A 10 -10.30 6.83 -11.44
N ARG A 11 -10.42 7.50 -12.60
CA ARG A 11 -9.28 8.00 -13.37
C ARG A 11 -8.47 9.04 -12.59
N SER A 12 -9.12 9.95 -11.88
CA SER A 12 -8.45 10.94 -11.02
C SER A 12 -7.72 10.28 -9.85
N VAL A 13 -8.29 9.22 -9.28
CA VAL A 13 -7.68 8.46 -8.18
C VAL A 13 -6.55 7.56 -8.68
N TYR A 14 -6.71 6.95 -9.86
CA TYR A 14 -5.70 6.08 -10.47
C TYR A 14 -4.48 6.87 -10.92
N HIS A 15 -4.68 7.97 -11.64
CA HIS A 15 -3.61 8.87 -12.10
C HIS A 15 -3.25 9.95 -11.09
N HIS A 16 -3.59 9.77 -9.81
CA HIS A 16 -3.04 10.61 -8.77
C HIS A 16 -1.54 10.39 -8.75
N HIS A 17 -0.82 11.28 -9.43
CA HIS A 17 0.60 11.46 -9.25
C HIS A 17 0.73 12.28 -7.98
N PRO A 18 1.45 11.79 -6.95
CA PRO A 18 1.77 12.62 -5.81
C PRO A 18 2.36 13.91 -6.37
N ASN A 19 1.70 15.03 -6.08
CA ASN A 19 2.24 16.34 -6.43
C ASN A 19 3.66 16.37 -5.86
N ASN A 20 4.65 16.90 -6.58
CA ASN A 20 6.08 16.85 -6.22
C ASN A 20 6.44 17.53 -4.87
N ASN A 21 5.44 17.94 -4.07
CA ASN A 21 5.52 18.53 -2.73
C ASN A 21 4.62 17.83 -1.68
N ILE A 22 3.88 16.77 -2.02
CA ILE A 22 3.07 15.99 -1.08
C ILE A 22 3.36 14.52 -1.36
N ASP A 23 4.37 13.98 -0.67
CA ASP A 23 4.55 12.54 -0.58
C ASP A 23 3.30 11.97 0.11
N GLU A 24 2.48 11.22 -0.64
CA GLU A 24 1.34 10.49 -0.05
C GLU A 24 1.85 9.59 1.09
N ASP A 25 1.28 9.71 2.29
CA ASP A 25 1.62 8.87 3.43
C ASP A 25 1.20 7.39 3.24
N LEU A 26 1.64 6.52 4.17
CA LEU A 26 1.35 5.09 4.11
C LEU A 26 -0.16 4.82 4.06
N PHE A 27 -0.92 5.49 4.94
CA PHE A 27 -2.37 5.38 5.01
C PHE A 27 -3.05 5.69 3.67
N THR A 28 -2.75 6.84 3.07
CA THR A 28 -3.34 7.29 1.80
C THR A 28 -2.99 6.34 0.67
N THR A 29 -1.73 5.88 0.62
CA THR A 29 -1.27 4.91 -0.39
C THR A 29 -2.04 3.60 -0.29
N ALA A 30 -2.11 3.04 0.92
CA ALA A 30 -2.73 1.76 1.17
C ALA A 30 -4.24 1.80 0.91
N LEU A 31 -4.91 2.87 1.34
CA LEU A 31 -6.33 3.07 1.11
C LEU A 31 -6.65 3.16 -0.39
N ARG A 32 -5.90 3.99 -1.12
CA ARG A 32 -6.07 4.15 -2.57
C ARG A 32 -5.86 2.84 -3.32
N PHE A 33 -4.78 2.13 -2.99
CA PHE A 33 -4.48 0.81 -3.54
C PHE A 33 -5.63 -0.17 -3.33
N ARG A 34 -6.14 -0.25 -2.10
CA ARG A 34 -7.26 -1.13 -1.71
C ARG A 34 -8.52 -0.82 -2.51
N LEU A 35 -8.93 0.45 -2.55
CA LEU A 35 -10.14 0.87 -3.26
C LEU A 35 -10.07 0.55 -4.76
N LEU A 36 -8.94 0.85 -5.40
CA LEU A 36 -8.77 0.60 -6.83
C LEU A 36 -8.78 -0.90 -7.15
N ARG A 37 -8.10 -1.74 -6.37
CA ARG A 37 -8.11 -3.21 -6.57
C ARG A 37 -9.47 -3.84 -6.30
N LEU A 38 -10.18 -3.42 -5.26
CA LEU A 38 -11.55 -3.86 -4.99
C LEU A 38 -12.51 -3.48 -6.12
N HIS A 39 -12.26 -2.36 -6.80
CA HIS A 39 -13.01 -1.94 -7.99
C HIS A 39 -12.59 -2.67 -9.28
N GLY A 40 -11.60 -3.55 -9.20
CA GLY A 40 -11.14 -4.41 -10.30
C GLY A 40 -10.03 -3.79 -11.17
N TYR A 41 -9.40 -2.72 -10.71
CA TYR A 41 -8.25 -2.08 -11.38
C TYR A 41 -6.94 -2.75 -10.99
N ASN A 42 -6.02 -2.83 -11.95
CA ASN A 42 -4.69 -3.40 -11.75
C ASN A 42 -3.71 -2.32 -11.30
N VAL A 43 -3.66 -2.04 -9.99
CA VAL A 43 -2.66 -1.14 -9.41
C VAL A 43 -1.42 -1.95 -9.04
N PRO A 44 -0.22 -1.62 -9.55
CA PRO A 44 1.02 -2.32 -9.19
C PRO A 44 1.33 -2.15 -7.70
N SER A 45 1.81 -3.22 -7.06
CA SER A 45 2.26 -3.17 -5.66
C SER A 45 3.53 -2.32 -5.45
N ASP A 46 4.23 -1.96 -6.53
CA ASP A 46 5.40 -1.07 -6.54
C ASP A 46 5.18 0.30 -5.87
N VAL A 47 3.92 0.74 -5.71
CA VAL A 47 3.57 1.95 -4.94
C VAL A 47 4.06 1.89 -3.48
N PHE A 48 4.30 0.68 -2.95
CA PHE A 48 4.78 0.48 -1.58
C PHE A 48 6.31 0.47 -1.47
N LYS A 49 7.07 0.45 -2.57
CA LYS A 49 8.55 0.37 -2.53
C LYS A 49 9.19 1.54 -1.77
N ARG A 50 8.56 2.71 -1.76
CA ARG A 50 9.03 3.87 -0.98
C ARG A 50 9.01 3.68 0.54
N PHE A 51 8.21 2.71 1.02
CA PHE A 51 8.08 2.35 2.43
C PHE A 51 8.98 1.18 2.82
N GLN A 52 9.73 0.63 1.87
CA GLN A 52 10.79 -0.35 2.11
C GLN A 52 12.13 0.35 2.30
N ASN A 53 13.06 -0.34 2.95
CA ASN A 53 14.47 0.06 3.01
C ASN A 53 15.07 0.11 1.58
N GLU A 54 16.20 0.81 1.39
CA GLU A 54 16.78 1.14 0.06
C GLU A 54 17.16 -0.07 -0.81
N GLU A 55 17.03 -1.30 -0.31
CA GLU A 55 17.20 -2.53 -1.07
C GLU A 55 15.81 -3.07 -1.40
N GLY A 56 15.43 -3.12 -2.68
CA GLY A 56 14.11 -3.54 -3.18
C GLY A 56 13.71 -5.01 -2.92
N GLU A 57 14.30 -5.63 -1.90
CA GLU A 57 14.02 -6.95 -1.31
C GLU A 57 14.02 -6.85 0.25
N GLY A 58 13.88 -5.64 0.78
CA GLY A 58 14.12 -5.30 2.17
C GLY A 58 12.85 -5.10 2.98
N THR A 59 13.00 -5.26 4.30
CA THR A 59 11.96 -4.98 5.29
C THR A 59 11.41 -3.56 5.15
N PHE A 60 10.14 -3.39 5.52
CA PHE A 60 9.54 -2.07 5.69
C PHE A 60 10.36 -1.25 6.69
N LYS A 61 10.40 0.07 6.47
CA LYS A 61 11.17 1.01 7.28
C LYS A 61 10.59 1.15 8.69
N GLU A 62 10.89 0.19 9.56
CA GLU A 62 10.30 0.07 10.89
C GLU A 62 10.45 1.34 11.74
N GLU A 63 11.60 2.03 11.65
CA GLU A 63 11.82 3.28 12.39
C GLU A 63 10.99 4.46 11.86
N GLU A 64 10.73 4.52 10.55
CA GLU A 64 9.93 5.58 9.93
C GLU A 64 8.42 5.28 9.98
N LEU A 65 8.04 4.01 9.99
CA LEU A 65 6.66 3.50 9.96
C LEU A 65 6.20 2.94 11.31
N GLY A 66 6.95 3.22 12.38
CA GLY A 66 6.77 2.60 13.69
C GLY A 66 5.36 2.73 14.28
N SER A 67 5.16 2.13 15.45
CA SER A 67 3.87 1.93 16.15
C SER A 67 2.94 3.14 16.29
N ASP A 68 3.41 4.35 16.03
CA ASP A 68 2.64 5.59 16.15
C ASP A 68 1.63 5.78 15.01
N ASP A 69 1.81 5.13 13.85
CA ASP A 69 0.85 5.14 12.73
C ASP A 69 0.04 3.83 12.64
N ALA A 70 -0.77 3.56 13.67
CA ALA A 70 -1.64 2.38 13.71
C ALA A 70 -2.64 2.34 12.55
N GLU A 71 -3.12 3.51 12.09
CA GLU A 71 -4.07 3.60 10.96
C GLU A 71 -3.42 3.26 9.62
N GLY A 72 -2.19 3.74 9.37
CA GLY A 72 -1.38 3.36 8.23
C GLY A 72 -1.03 1.87 8.24
N MET A 73 -0.66 1.32 9.40
CA MET A 73 -0.34 -0.10 9.56
C MET A 73 -1.54 -1.00 9.28
N MET A 74 -2.71 -0.66 9.82
CA MET A 74 -3.95 -1.40 9.58
C MET A 74 -4.40 -1.28 8.11
N SER A 75 -4.23 -0.10 7.51
CA SER A 75 -4.55 0.11 6.10
C SER A 75 -3.61 -0.69 5.18
N LEU A 76 -2.32 -0.75 5.50
CA LEU A 76 -1.35 -1.57 4.79
C LEU A 76 -1.67 -3.06 4.92
N TYR A 77 -2.02 -3.53 6.12
CA TYR A 77 -2.47 -4.90 6.37
C TYR A 77 -3.64 -5.25 5.44
N ASP A 78 -4.70 -4.44 5.44
CA ASP A 78 -5.88 -4.66 4.60
C ASP A 78 -5.56 -4.63 3.09
N ALA A 79 -4.66 -3.74 2.66
CA ALA A 79 -4.20 -3.65 1.29
C ALA A 79 -3.40 -4.89 0.88
N ALA A 80 -2.55 -5.40 1.77
CA ALA A 80 -1.67 -6.53 1.51
C ALA A 80 -2.43 -7.85 1.27
N TYR A 81 -3.60 -8.06 1.90
CA TYR A 81 -4.46 -9.21 1.61
C TYR A 81 -5.09 -9.20 0.20
N LEU A 82 -4.95 -8.11 -0.56
CA LEU A 82 -5.35 -8.06 -1.96
C LEU A 82 -4.21 -8.47 -2.92
N HIS A 83 -3.16 -9.12 -2.40
CA HIS A 83 -2.03 -9.62 -3.19
C HIS A 83 -2.45 -10.61 -4.27
N MET A 84 -1.75 -10.53 -5.39
CA MET A 84 -1.79 -11.51 -6.47
C MET A 84 -0.49 -12.33 -6.45
N HIS A 85 -0.52 -13.50 -7.10
CA HIS A 85 0.66 -14.36 -7.18
C HIS A 85 1.86 -13.61 -7.81
N GLY A 86 2.99 -13.60 -7.11
CA GLY A 86 4.23 -12.93 -7.54
C GLY A 86 4.47 -11.54 -6.95
N GLU A 87 3.60 -11.05 -6.07
CA GLU A 87 3.74 -9.73 -5.42
C GLU A 87 4.37 -9.84 -4.03
N THR A 88 5.67 -10.16 -3.98
CA THR A 88 6.41 -10.43 -2.73
C THR A 88 6.35 -9.27 -1.72
N ILE A 89 6.34 -8.02 -2.20
CA ILE A 89 6.19 -6.83 -1.35
C ILE A 89 4.92 -6.84 -0.51
N LEU A 90 3.84 -7.44 -0.99
CA LEU A 90 2.60 -7.56 -0.21
C LEU A 90 2.64 -8.73 0.75
N ASP A 91 3.30 -9.83 0.38
CA ASP A 91 3.54 -10.93 1.32
C ASP A 91 4.38 -10.45 2.51
N GLU A 92 5.43 -9.65 2.25
CA GLU A 92 6.25 -8.98 3.26
C GLU A 92 5.45 -7.97 4.08
N ALA A 93 4.55 -7.21 3.45
CA ALA A 93 3.70 -6.24 4.14
C ALA A 93 2.77 -6.92 5.15
N VAL A 94 2.22 -8.11 4.83
CA VAL A 94 1.41 -8.89 5.77
C VAL A 94 2.22 -9.26 7.01
N GLU A 95 3.44 -9.78 6.83
CA GLU A 95 4.27 -10.22 7.96
C GLU A 95 4.75 -9.04 8.81
N PHE A 96 5.14 -7.93 8.17
CA PHE A 96 5.51 -6.69 8.86
C PHE A 96 4.37 -6.13 9.70
N THR A 97 3.20 -5.93 9.08
CA THR A 97 2.04 -5.33 9.75
C THR A 97 1.50 -6.21 10.88
N LYS A 98 1.52 -7.55 10.72
CA LYS A 98 1.20 -8.47 11.81
C LYS A 98 2.11 -8.25 13.00
N ALA A 99 3.44 -8.23 12.79
CA ALA A 99 4.41 -8.07 13.87
C ALA A 99 4.20 -6.74 14.63
N GLN A 100 4.01 -5.63 13.89
CA GLN A 100 3.76 -4.32 14.49
C GLN A 100 2.43 -4.24 15.25
N LEU A 101 1.34 -4.74 14.65
CA LEU A 101 0.01 -4.71 15.29
C LEU A 101 -0.08 -5.66 16.50
N THR A 102 0.71 -6.74 16.53
CA THR A 102 0.77 -7.64 17.70
C THR A 102 1.63 -7.10 18.84
N ASN A 103 2.63 -6.26 18.55
CA ASN A 103 3.53 -5.68 19.56
C ASN A 103 2.93 -4.44 20.27
N CYS A 104 1.77 -3.95 19.85
CA CYS A 104 1.04 -2.85 20.51
C CYS A 104 0.18 -3.29 21.72
N CYS A 105 0.45 -4.46 22.33
CA CYS A 105 -0.25 -4.98 23.51
C CYS A 105 0.73 -5.44 24.61
#